data_AF-A0A423SZ16-F1
#
_entry.id   AF-A0A423SZ16-F1
#
_cell.length_a   1.000
_cell.length_b   1.000
_cell.length_c   1.000
_cell.angle_alpha   90.00
_cell.angle_beta   90.00
_cell.angle_gamma   90.00
#
_symmetry.space_group_name_H-M   'P 1'
#
loop_
_entity.id
_entity.type
_entity.pdbx_description
1 polymer ?
#
loop_
_entity_poly.entity_id
_entity_poly.type
_entity_poly.pdbx_seq_one_letter_code
_entity_poly.pdbx_strand_id
1 'polypeptide(L)'
;MSPYPPPDSLRPPFFFQPGIFGYSHLDFEVDRNKGPSGDPSLMEMTMKAIQILRKNPHGYFLMVEAGRIDHAHHHNNGRRALEEVCVMDDAIQAALNTTSPTDTLLVLTADHSHVFTFGGDNTPRGHPVTGFDRKLSDLDGKPYTTLLYGNGPGYAHATPTGRQDLTGFNTQDINFVQQAAVPRKYETHGGEDVPVYAYGPGAHLFSGTIEQTYIAHAIAHAACIAEDNNLAHGGRPEARPRPMGVECWLVAKVLASGRPSGEDRRPSGEASPTASFGRGLSLPPTASFAFLPHTASFGRGLRGPTASFGRGRPLGSPDSDT
;
A
#
# COMPACT_ATOMS: atom_id res chain seq x y z
N MET A 1 -34.98 -18.66 -49.01
CA MET A 1 -34.31 -17.41 -48.58
C MET A 1 -34.54 -17.27 -47.09
N SER A 2 -33.53 -17.59 -46.29
CA SER A 2 -33.56 -17.46 -44.83
C SER A 2 -32.98 -16.09 -44.47
N PRO A 3 -33.66 -15.24 -43.67
CA PRO A 3 -33.11 -13.96 -43.28
C PRO A 3 -32.18 -14.18 -42.09
N TYR A 4 -30.86 -14.11 -42.34
CA TYR A 4 -29.93 -13.76 -41.28
C TYR A 4 -30.23 -12.30 -40.85
N PRO A 5 -30.34 -12.01 -39.54
CA PRO A 5 -30.38 -10.62 -39.09
C PRO A 5 -28.99 -9.99 -39.30
N PRO A 6 -28.91 -8.68 -39.58
CA PRO A 6 -27.65 -7.99 -39.82
C PRO A 6 -26.78 -7.95 -38.55
N PRO A 7 -25.44 -8.00 -38.68
CA PRO A 7 -24.54 -7.75 -37.57
C PRO A 7 -24.46 -6.23 -37.37
N ASP A 8 -25.16 -5.71 -36.36
CA ASP A 8 -24.83 -4.44 -35.64
C ASP A 8 -26.07 -3.86 -34.95
N SER A 9 -26.72 -4.66 -34.10
CA SER A 9 -27.68 -4.12 -33.13
C SER A 9 -27.30 -4.59 -31.73
N LEU A 10 -26.95 -3.60 -30.89
CA LEU A 10 -26.92 -3.66 -29.41
C LEU A 10 -25.61 -4.13 -28.74
N ARG A 11 -24.49 -3.45 -29.03
CA ARG A 11 -23.59 -3.09 -27.92
C ARG A 11 -23.81 -1.61 -27.63
N PRO A 12 -24.28 -1.21 -26.43
CA PRO A 12 -24.27 0.21 -26.09
C PRO A 12 -22.83 0.72 -26.27
N PRO A 13 -22.62 1.97 -26.74
CA PRO A 13 -21.28 2.52 -26.84
C PRO A 13 -20.65 2.40 -25.45
N PHE A 14 -19.58 1.62 -25.33
CA PHE A 14 -18.68 1.72 -24.19
C PHE A 14 -18.14 3.16 -24.26
N PHE A 15 -18.80 4.06 -23.55
CA PHE A 15 -18.29 5.41 -23.35
C PHE A 15 -16.99 5.27 -22.58
N PHE A 16 -15.88 5.42 -23.29
CA PHE A 16 -14.56 5.59 -22.69
C PHE A 16 -14.60 6.88 -21.87
N GLN A 17 -14.46 6.77 -20.55
CA GLN A 17 -14.46 7.92 -19.65
C GLN A 17 -13.02 8.15 -19.16
N PRO A 18 -12.18 8.91 -19.90
CA PRO A 18 -10.88 9.32 -19.40
C PRO A 18 -11.08 10.33 -18.27
N GLY A 19 -10.49 10.04 -17.11
CA GLY A 19 -10.36 10.98 -16.00
C GLY A 19 -8.91 11.40 -15.85
N ILE A 20 -8.56 12.58 -16.37
CA ILE A 20 -7.24 13.20 -16.19
C ILE A 20 -7.45 14.43 -15.32
N PHE A 21 -7.03 14.34 -14.06
CA PHE A 21 -7.33 15.37 -13.04
C PHE A 21 -6.12 16.24 -12.69
N GLY A 22 -4.92 15.86 -13.13
CA GLY A 22 -3.68 16.63 -12.93
C GLY A 22 -2.94 16.87 -14.25
N TYR A 23 -2.16 17.95 -14.31
CA TYR A 23 -1.22 18.18 -15.42
C TYR A 23 -0.10 17.14 -15.44
N SER A 24 0.34 16.74 -14.24
CA SER A 24 1.35 15.72 -13.98
C SER A 24 0.73 14.72 -13.01
N HIS A 25 1.33 14.53 -11.84
CA HIS A 25 0.75 13.77 -10.74
C HIS A 25 -0.40 14.53 -10.06
N LEU A 26 -1.34 13.80 -9.45
CA LEU A 26 -2.24 14.40 -8.48
C LEU A 26 -1.45 14.89 -7.26
N ASP A 27 -2.01 15.88 -6.58
CA ASP A 27 -1.50 16.35 -5.30
C ASP A 27 -1.51 15.21 -4.26
N PHE A 28 -0.68 15.35 -3.23
CA PHE A 28 -0.81 14.48 -2.06
C PHE A 28 -2.19 14.68 -1.44
N GLU A 29 -2.78 13.64 -0.85
CA GLU A 29 -4.11 13.69 -0.23
C GLU A 29 -4.22 14.79 0.84
N VAL A 30 -3.12 15.04 1.55
CA VAL A 30 -3.04 16.09 2.57
C VAL A 30 -3.09 17.51 2.00
N ASP A 31 -2.70 17.69 0.73
CA ASP A 31 -2.74 18.97 0.03
C ASP A 31 -3.94 19.07 -0.93
N ARG A 32 -4.59 17.93 -1.25
CA ARG A 32 -5.66 17.85 -2.24
C ARG A 32 -6.78 18.82 -1.93
N ASN A 33 -7.21 19.57 -2.95
CA ASN A 33 -8.45 20.35 -2.86
C ASN A 33 -9.65 19.39 -2.75
N LYS A 34 -10.28 19.32 -1.58
CA LYS A 34 -11.46 18.47 -1.32
C LYS A 34 -12.79 19.19 -1.55
N GLY A 35 -12.72 20.42 -2.07
CA GLY A 35 -13.90 21.22 -2.38
C GLY A 35 -14.66 20.70 -3.61
N PRO A 36 -15.83 21.29 -3.92
CA PRO A 36 -16.68 20.84 -5.03
C PRO A 36 -16.03 20.90 -6.43
N SER A 37 -14.96 21.70 -6.58
CA SER A 37 -14.19 21.84 -7.82
C SER A 37 -12.78 21.27 -7.69
N GLY A 38 -12.55 20.44 -6.67
CA GLY A 38 -11.28 19.79 -6.41
C GLY A 38 -11.17 18.41 -7.07
N ASP A 39 -10.06 17.74 -6.77
CA ASP A 39 -9.73 16.45 -7.37
C ASP A 39 -10.39 15.30 -6.60
N PRO A 40 -10.76 14.20 -7.29
CA PRO A 40 -11.27 13.01 -6.60
C PRO A 40 -10.16 12.33 -5.79
N SER A 41 -10.52 11.78 -4.64
CA SER A 41 -9.68 10.84 -3.90
C SER A 41 -9.49 9.53 -4.65
N LEU A 42 -8.46 8.77 -4.28
CA LEU A 42 -8.25 7.41 -4.80
C LEU A 42 -9.44 6.50 -4.55
N MET A 43 -10.08 6.65 -3.38
CA MET A 43 -11.32 5.96 -3.02
C MET A 43 -12.45 6.27 -4.00
N GLU A 44 -12.71 7.56 -4.29
CA GLU A 44 -13.76 7.98 -5.22
C GLU A 44 -13.50 7.50 -6.65
N MET A 45 -12.25 7.58 -7.10
CA MET A 45 -11.84 7.04 -8.41
C MET A 45 -12.05 5.53 -8.50
N THR A 46 -11.68 4.79 -7.44
CA THR A 46 -11.86 3.34 -7.35
C THR A 46 -13.34 2.97 -7.41
N MET A 47 -14.18 3.61 -6.59
CA MET A 47 -15.63 3.38 -6.62
C MET A 47 -16.22 3.67 -8.00
N LYS A 48 -15.81 4.77 -8.63
CA LYS A 48 -16.32 5.15 -9.95
C LYS A 48 -15.90 4.16 -11.03
N ALA A 49 -14.65 3.70 -11.01
CA ALA A 49 -14.13 2.69 -11.93
C ALA A 49 -14.92 1.38 -11.80
N ILE A 50 -15.11 0.88 -10.57
CA ILE A 50 -15.91 -0.33 -10.30
C ILE A 50 -17.34 -0.17 -10.81
N GLN A 51 -17.99 0.98 -10.56
CA GLN A 51 -19.36 1.24 -11.06
C GLN A 51 -19.49 1.20 -12.58
N ILE A 52 -18.46 1.63 -13.30
CA ILE A 52 -18.44 1.59 -14.77
C ILE A 52 -18.16 0.16 -15.25
N LEU A 53 -17.09 -0.45 -14.71
CA LEU A 53 -16.58 -1.74 -15.16
C LEU A 53 -17.54 -2.90 -14.86
N ARG A 54 -18.24 -2.87 -13.72
CA ARG A 54 -19.23 -3.90 -13.32
C ARG A 54 -20.43 -4.01 -14.27
N LYS A 55 -20.59 -3.07 -15.21
CA LYS A 55 -21.63 -3.14 -16.25
C LYS A 55 -21.33 -4.23 -17.28
N ASN A 56 -20.08 -4.69 -17.38
CA ASN A 56 -19.73 -5.80 -18.24
C ASN A 56 -20.13 -7.13 -17.56
N PRO A 57 -21.11 -7.89 -18.10
CA PRO A 57 -21.47 -9.18 -17.54
C PRO A 57 -20.37 -10.23 -17.70
N HIS A 58 -19.32 -9.95 -18.49
CA HIS A 58 -18.15 -10.81 -18.65
C HIS A 58 -17.02 -10.50 -17.63
N GLY A 59 -17.29 -9.69 -16.61
CA GLY A 59 -16.29 -9.29 -15.61
C GLY A 59 -15.36 -8.17 -16.09
N TYR A 60 -14.40 -7.83 -15.24
CA TYR A 60 -13.41 -6.78 -15.51
C TYR A 60 -12.09 -7.06 -14.80
N PHE A 61 -11.04 -6.42 -15.31
CA PHE A 61 -9.79 -6.20 -14.61
C PHE A 61 -9.69 -4.73 -14.22
N LEU A 62 -9.32 -4.44 -12.97
CA LEU A 62 -9.08 -3.09 -12.50
C LEU A 62 -7.70 -3.03 -11.85
N MET A 63 -6.91 -2.02 -12.20
CA MET A 63 -5.67 -1.66 -11.51
C MET A 63 -5.86 -0.33 -10.77
N VAL A 64 -5.62 -0.31 -9.47
CA VAL A 64 -5.67 0.90 -8.63
C VAL A 64 -4.30 1.14 -8.04
N GLU A 65 -3.77 2.37 -8.17
CA GLU A 65 -2.42 2.70 -7.72
C GLU A 65 -2.38 3.92 -6.79
N ALA A 66 -1.76 3.77 -5.61
CA ALA A 66 -1.41 4.88 -4.72
C ALA A 66 0.06 5.32 -4.96
N GLY A 67 0.34 5.81 -6.18
CA GLY A 67 1.71 6.10 -6.61
C GLY A 67 2.43 7.21 -5.82
N ARG A 68 1.70 8.02 -5.05
CA ARG A 68 2.28 9.10 -4.23
C ARG A 68 3.01 8.60 -2.99
N ILE A 69 2.82 7.34 -2.57
CA ILE A 69 3.62 6.71 -1.49
C ILE A 69 5.11 6.77 -1.84
N ASP A 70 5.48 6.33 -3.04
CA ASP A 70 6.86 6.36 -3.57
C ASP A 70 7.43 7.78 -3.59
N HIS A 71 6.66 8.74 -4.13
CA HIS A 71 7.09 10.12 -4.19
C HIS A 71 7.35 10.73 -2.81
N ALA A 72 6.56 10.41 -1.81
CA ALA A 72 6.79 10.89 -0.45
C ALA A 72 8.07 10.30 0.15
N HIS A 73 8.32 9.00 -0.04
CA HIS A 73 9.55 8.35 0.42
C HIS A 73 10.80 8.90 -0.28
N HIS A 74 10.75 9.16 -1.58
CA HIS A 74 11.83 9.80 -2.33
C HIS A 74 12.26 11.16 -1.75
N HIS A 75 11.34 11.87 -1.10
CA HIS A 75 11.62 13.14 -0.43
C HIS A 75 11.95 12.98 1.07
N ASN A 76 12.19 11.76 1.55
CA ASN A 76 12.28 11.40 2.97
C ASN A 76 11.13 11.99 3.81
N ASN A 77 9.92 12.04 3.27
CA ASN A 77 8.76 12.53 4.00
C ASN A 77 7.87 11.35 4.42
N GLY A 78 8.25 10.72 5.53
CA GLY A 78 7.53 9.59 6.12
C GLY A 78 6.12 9.94 6.56
N ARG A 79 5.82 11.19 6.92
CA ARG A 79 4.45 11.57 7.28
C ARG A 79 3.54 11.51 6.06
N ARG A 80 3.91 12.15 4.95
CA ARG A 80 3.15 12.08 3.70
C ARG A 80 3.05 10.64 3.18
N ALA A 81 4.13 9.86 3.25
CA ALA A 81 4.10 8.47 2.80
C ALA A 81 3.06 7.63 3.55
N LEU A 82 3.02 7.75 4.89
CA LEU A 82 2.04 7.04 5.71
C LEU A 82 0.60 7.52 5.48
N GLU A 83 0.39 8.81 5.24
CA GLU A 83 -0.94 9.33 4.88
C GLU A 83 -1.40 8.78 3.51
N GLU A 84 -0.52 8.67 2.51
CA GLU A 84 -0.86 8.03 1.23
C GLU A 84 -1.10 6.51 1.35
N VAL A 85 -0.48 5.84 2.34
CA VAL A 85 -0.83 4.45 2.68
C VAL A 85 -2.26 4.37 3.24
N CYS A 86 -2.68 5.31 4.08
CA CYS A 86 -4.07 5.38 4.55
C CYS A 86 -5.05 5.61 3.38
N VAL A 87 -4.68 6.40 2.38
CA VAL A 87 -5.48 6.61 1.16
C VAL A 87 -5.65 5.32 0.37
N MET A 88 -4.61 4.48 0.31
CA MET A 88 -4.71 3.15 -0.28
C MET A 88 -5.66 2.25 0.52
N ASP A 89 -5.59 2.28 1.85
CA ASP A 89 -6.49 1.53 2.74
C ASP A 89 -7.97 1.91 2.50
N ASP A 90 -8.27 3.21 2.38
CA ASP A 90 -9.62 3.69 2.03
C ASP A 90 -10.09 3.16 0.65
N ALA A 91 -9.20 3.11 -0.34
CA ALA A 91 -9.52 2.57 -1.66
C ALA A 91 -9.76 1.05 -1.63
N ILE A 92 -8.99 0.30 -0.84
CA ILE A 92 -9.21 -1.13 -0.61
C ILE A 92 -10.56 -1.34 0.07
N GLN A 93 -10.86 -0.56 1.11
CA GLN A 93 -12.13 -0.65 1.83
C GLN A 93 -13.32 -0.33 0.92
N ALA A 94 -13.19 0.64 0.02
CA ALA A 94 -14.19 0.92 -1.01
C ALA A 94 -14.37 -0.24 -2.00
N ALA A 95 -13.29 -0.87 -2.44
CA ALA A 95 -13.35 -2.05 -3.31
C ALA A 95 -14.06 -3.21 -2.60
N LEU A 96 -13.69 -3.51 -1.35
CA LEU A 96 -14.33 -4.55 -0.53
C LEU A 96 -15.84 -4.30 -0.33
N ASN A 97 -16.24 -3.04 -0.16
CA ASN A 97 -17.65 -2.67 0.04
C ASN A 97 -18.49 -2.67 -1.25
N THR A 98 -17.85 -2.68 -2.42
CA THR A 98 -18.54 -2.54 -3.72
C THR A 98 -18.43 -3.77 -4.61
N THR A 99 -17.73 -4.81 -4.15
CA THR A 99 -17.51 -6.10 -4.84
C THR A 99 -17.91 -7.28 -3.95
N SER A 100 -18.02 -8.49 -4.52
CA SER A 100 -18.37 -9.70 -3.75
C SER A 100 -17.16 -10.62 -3.61
N PRO A 101 -16.83 -11.11 -2.39
CA PRO A 101 -15.73 -12.06 -2.22
C PRO A 101 -16.00 -13.43 -2.86
N THR A 102 -17.22 -13.68 -3.32
CA THR A 102 -17.59 -14.94 -3.99
C THR A 102 -17.15 -14.96 -5.45
N ASP A 103 -17.02 -13.78 -6.06
CA ASP A 103 -16.77 -13.64 -7.50
C ASP A 103 -15.59 -12.69 -7.79
N THR A 104 -14.94 -12.14 -6.77
CA THR A 104 -13.88 -11.12 -6.89
C THR A 104 -12.60 -11.53 -6.20
N LEU A 105 -11.52 -11.69 -6.97
CA LEU A 105 -10.16 -11.75 -6.47
C LEU A 105 -9.62 -10.32 -6.28
N LEU A 106 -9.33 -9.94 -5.05
CA LEU A 106 -8.57 -8.74 -4.71
C LEU A 106 -7.14 -9.13 -4.35
N VAL A 107 -6.16 -8.55 -5.04
CA VAL A 107 -4.73 -8.71 -4.73
C VAL A 107 -4.13 -7.35 -4.39
N LEU A 108 -3.50 -7.24 -3.22
CA LEU A 108 -2.72 -6.10 -2.76
C LEU A 108 -1.24 -6.46 -2.73
N THR A 109 -0.39 -5.65 -3.33
CA THR A 109 1.06 -5.77 -3.23
C THR A 109 1.75 -4.43 -3.48
N ALA A 110 3.07 -4.38 -3.34
CA ALA A 110 3.91 -3.27 -3.78
C ALA A 110 4.75 -3.68 -5.01
N ASP A 111 5.20 -2.72 -5.79
CA ASP A 111 6.17 -2.95 -6.86
C ASP A 111 7.61 -3.09 -6.34
N HIS A 112 7.97 -2.33 -5.31
CA HIS A 112 9.21 -2.40 -4.54
C HIS A 112 9.03 -1.76 -3.15
N SER A 113 10.09 -1.80 -2.32
CA SER A 113 10.11 -1.11 -1.03
C SER A 113 10.90 0.21 -1.10
N HIS A 114 11.27 0.77 0.05
CA HIS A 114 12.11 1.95 0.25
C HIS A 114 13.15 1.68 1.34
N VAL A 115 14.24 2.47 1.39
CA VAL A 115 15.21 2.40 2.49
C VAL A 115 14.68 3.10 3.76
N PHE A 116 13.41 2.88 4.05
CA PHE A 116 12.65 3.43 5.16
C PHE A 116 12.73 2.49 6.36
N THR A 117 12.97 3.04 7.54
CA THR A 117 13.06 2.26 8.78
C THR A 117 12.22 2.91 9.86
N PHE A 118 11.59 2.07 10.67
CA PHE A 118 10.83 2.44 11.85
C PHE A 118 11.44 1.69 13.04
N GLY A 119 12.00 2.44 14.00
CA GLY A 119 12.64 1.89 15.19
C GLY A 119 12.44 2.77 16.43
N GLY A 120 13.47 2.82 17.26
CA GLY A 120 13.46 3.51 18.55
C GLY A 120 13.77 2.58 19.72
N ASP A 121 14.21 3.17 20.82
CA ASP A 121 14.45 2.54 22.11
C ASP A 121 13.29 2.83 23.09
N ASN A 122 12.75 4.05 23.12
CA ASN A 122 11.67 4.44 24.05
C ASN A 122 10.48 5.13 23.35
N THR A 123 9.85 4.38 22.44
CA THR A 123 8.61 4.75 21.73
C THR A 123 7.45 3.84 22.17
N PRO A 124 6.86 4.07 23.37
CA PRO A 124 5.85 3.17 23.92
C PRO A 124 4.56 3.14 23.09
N ARG A 125 3.71 2.13 23.30
CA ARG A 125 2.41 2.03 22.63
C ARG A 125 1.61 3.33 22.75
N GLY A 126 1.07 3.81 21.63
CA GLY A 126 0.33 5.07 21.54
C GLY A 126 1.22 6.30 21.30
N HIS A 127 2.54 6.13 21.22
CA HIS A 127 3.45 7.19 20.79
C HIS A 127 3.23 7.52 19.30
N PRO A 128 3.24 8.81 18.89
CA PRO A 128 3.18 9.19 17.49
C PRO A 128 4.33 8.56 16.70
N VAL A 129 4.01 7.85 15.61
CA VAL A 129 5.00 7.18 14.75
C VAL A 129 5.96 8.18 14.09
N THR A 130 5.50 9.38 13.78
CA THR A 130 6.31 10.47 13.22
C THR A 130 7.14 11.22 14.28
N GLY A 131 6.98 10.87 15.56
CA GLY A 131 7.59 11.58 16.69
C GLY A 131 9.05 11.24 16.95
N PHE A 132 9.63 11.96 17.91
CA PHE A 132 10.94 11.64 18.47
C PHE A 132 10.90 10.37 19.29
N ASP A 133 12.04 9.68 19.39
CA ASP A 133 12.27 8.82 20.53
C ASP A 133 12.31 9.66 21.82
N ARG A 134 11.77 9.12 22.92
CA ARG A 134 11.81 9.81 24.22
C ARG A 134 13.18 9.76 24.87
N LYS A 135 14.06 8.87 24.43
CA LYS A 135 15.48 8.86 24.78
C LYS A 135 16.28 9.61 23.72
N LEU A 136 17.27 10.34 24.19
CA LEU A 136 18.28 10.94 23.32
C LEU A 136 19.26 9.85 22.86
N SER A 137 19.99 10.11 21.78
CA SER A 137 21.12 9.24 21.44
C SER A 137 22.12 9.21 22.58
N ASP A 138 22.58 8.03 22.93
CA ASP A 138 23.60 7.76 23.96
C ASP A 138 25.02 8.17 23.53
N LEU A 139 25.23 8.45 22.24
CA LEU A 139 26.51 8.90 21.69
C LEU A 139 26.63 10.41 21.60
N ASP A 140 25.64 11.09 21.01
CA ASP A 140 25.70 12.53 20.74
C ASP A 140 24.77 13.37 21.62
N GLY A 141 23.94 12.73 22.45
CA GLY A 141 23.00 13.41 23.34
C GLY A 141 21.89 14.18 22.62
N LYS A 142 21.68 14.00 21.31
CA LYS A 142 20.68 14.74 20.53
C LYS A 142 19.43 13.88 20.27
N PRO A 143 18.24 14.50 20.16
CA PRO A 143 17.01 13.79 19.81
C PRO A 143 17.09 13.18 18.40
N TYR A 144 16.43 12.04 18.19
CA TYR A 144 16.30 11.38 16.89
C TYR A 144 14.86 10.90 16.70
N THR A 145 14.45 10.74 15.44
CA THR A 145 13.09 10.34 15.10
C THR A 145 12.91 8.84 15.10
N THR A 146 11.69 8.43 15.42
CA THR A 146 11.19 7.05 15.30
C THR A 146 11.33 6.50 13.87
N LEU A 147 11.11 7.37 12.88
CA LEU A 147 11.28 7.09 11.45
C LEU A 147 12.61 7.63 10.94
N LEU A 148 13.33 6.84 10.16
CA LEU A 148 14.62 7.20 9.56
C LEU A 148 14.75 6.60 8.15
N TYR A 149 15.65 7.15 7.35
CA TYR A 149 15.96 6.61 6.03
C TYR A 149 17.45 6.25 5.87
N GLY A 150 17.73 5.25 5.05
CA GLY A 150 19.11 4.89 4.70
C GLY A 150 19.81 5.98 3.88
N ASN A 151 19.10 6.63 2.96
CA ASN A 151 19.63 7.73 2.17
C ASN A 151 18.52 8.71 1.76
N GLY A 152 18.88 9.86 1.20
CA GLY A 152 17.93 10.83 0.66
C GLY A 152 18.23 12.27 1.05
N PRO A 153 17.28 13.19 0.75
CA PRO A 153 17.46 14.62 0.99
C PRO A 153 17.44 14.99 2.48
N GLY A 154 16.97 14.07 3.34
CA GLY A 154 16.97 14.23 4.79
C GLY A 154 18.35 14.09 5.43
N TYR A 155 19.39 13.79 4.66
CA TYR A 155 20.76 13.95 5.16
C TYR A 155 21.01 15.43 5.43
N ALA A 156 20.89 15.83 6.70
CA ALA A 156 21.42 17.09 7.13
C ALA A 156 22.94 16.97 7.13
N HIS A 157 23.62 17.85 6.39
CA HIS A 157 25.08 17.95 6.42
C HIS A 157 25.58 17.77 7.84
N ALA A 158 26.59 16.91 8.03
CA ALA A 158 27.37 16.93 9.24
C ALA A 158 27.70 18.39 9.51
N THR A 159 27.05 18.99 10.50
CA THR A 159 27.43 20.29 11.00
C THR A 159 28.89 20.15 11.43
N PRO A 160 29.64 21.24 11.61
CA PRO A 160 30.96 21.14 12.24
C PRO A 160 30.94 20.33 13.56
N THR A 161 29.75 20.15 14.15
CA THR A 161 29.44 19.43 15.39
C THR A 161 28.74 18.07 15.18
N GLY A 162 28.76 17.48 13.98
CA GLY A 162 28.21 16.16 13.68
C GLY A 162 26.75 16.18 13.20
N ARG A 163 25.92 15.24 13.66
CA ARG A 163 24.50 15.13 13.27
C ARG A 163 23.71 16.40 13.63
N GLN A 164 22.77 16.81 12.79
CA GLN A 164 21.86 17.93 13.09
C GLN A 164 21.09 17.65 14.38
N ASP A 165 21.09 18.62 15.29
CA ASP A 165 20.27 18.61 16.49
C ASP A 165 18.83 18.99 16.14
N LEU A 166 17.89 18.09 16.43
CA LEU A 166 16.46 18.28 16.15
C LEU A 166 15.70 18.92 17.32
N THR A 167 16.39 19.40 18.36
CA THR A 167 15.76 20.10 19.47
C THR A 167 14.94 21.30 18.97
N GLY A 168 13.66 21.36 19.36
CA GLY A 168 12.73 22.41 18.94
C GLY A 168 12.12 22.21 17.54
N PHE A 169 12.51 21.18 16.79
CA PHE A 169 11.85 20.85 15.53
C PHE A 169 10.46 20.25 15.77
N ASN A 170 9.49 20.66 14.97
CA ASN A 170 8.19 20.03 14.92
C ASN A 170 8.25 18.80 13.98
N THR A 171 8.53 17.63 14.54
CA THR A 171 8.51 16.35 13.77
C THR A 171 7.12 15.93 13.32
N GLN A 172 6.09 16.53 13.90
CA GLN A 172 4.72 16.36 13.46
C GLN A 172 4.37 17.27 12.29
N ASP A 173 5.26 18.12 11.78
CA ASP A 173 4.96 18.92 10.58
C ASP A 173 4.76 18.00 9.35
N ILE A 174 3.79 18.33 8.50
CA ILE A 174 3.51 17.55 7.28
C ILE A 174 4.65 17.61 6.26
N ASN A 175 5.50 18.63 6.36
CA ASN A 175 6.66 18.83 5.51
C ASN A 175 7.97 18.46 6.24
N PHE A 176 7.91 17.86 7.43
CA PHE A 176 9.11 17.40 8.12
C PHE A 176 9.80 16.28 7.31
N VAL A 177 11.09 16.50 7.02
CA VAL A 177 11.94 15.56 6.30
C VAL A 177 12.77 14.77 7.32
N GLN A 178 12.55 13.45 7.40
CA GLN A 178 13.27 12.60 8.35
C GLN A 178 14.75 12.49 8.00
N GLN A 179 15.60 12.34 9.03
CA GLN A 179 17.05 12.22 8.84
C GLN A 179 17.41 10.97 8.02
N ALA A 180 18.45 11.10 7.20
CA ALA A 180 18.99 10.01 6.39
C ALA A 180 20.51 9.84 6.60
N ALA A 181 21.02 8.63 6.39
CA ALA A 181 22.44 8.32 6.61
C ALA A 181 23.37 8.74 5.44
N VAL A 182 22.90 8.66 4.19
CA VAL A 182 23.69 9.03 2.99
C VAL A 182 23.00 10.15 2.19
N PRO A 183 23.70 11.24 1.82
CA PRO A 183 23.12 12.35 1.07
C PRO A 183 22.77 11.97 -0.36
N ARG A 184 21.54 12.30 -0.75
CA ARG A 184 21.00 12.08 -2.08
C ARG A 184 19.94 13.14 -2.37
N LYS A 185 19.76 13.53 -3.63
CA LYS A 185 18.63 14.42 -4.01
C LYS A 185 17.27 13.76 -3.78
N TYR A 186 17.20 12.47 -4.09
CA TYR A 186 16.05 11.62 -3.87
C TYR A 186 16.51 10.32 -3.24
N GLU A 187 15.78 9.85 -2.25
CA GLU A 187 15.98 8.54 -1.64
C GLU A 187 15.85 7.41 -2.69
N THR A 188 16.43 6.24 -2.41
CA THR A 188 16.40 5.08 -3.31
C THR A 188 15.38 4.04 -2.87
N HIS A 189 14.83 3.28 -3.81
CA HIS A 189 14.01 2.10 -3.49
C HIS A 189 14.77 1.09 -2.62
N GLY A 190 14.01 0.32 -1.85
CA GLY A 190 14.43 -0.85 -1.10
C GLY A 190 14.32 -2.11 -1.96
N GLY A 191 15.24 -3.05 -1.74
CA GLY A 191 15.35 -4.29 -2.51
C GLY A 191 14.92 -5.54 -1.76
N GLU A 192 14.36 -5.38 -0.56
CA GLU A 192 13.79 -6.47 0.21
C GLU A 192 12.41 -6.89 -0.33
N ASP A 193 12.03 -8.13 0.00
CA ASP A 193 10.75 -8.70 -0.39
C ASP A 193 9.58 -7.85 0.12
N VAL A 194 8.58 -7.65 -0.73
CA VAL A 194 7.33 -6.95 -0.40
C VAL A 194 6.18 -7.94 -0.22
N PRO A 195 5.21 -7.65 0.66
CA PRO A 195 4.10 -8.56 0.89
C PRO A 195 3.14 -8.63 -0.30
N VAL A 196 2.48 -9.78 -0.44
CA VAL A 196 1.32 -9.98 -1.29
C VAL A 196 0.17 -10.46 -0.42
N TYR A 197 -0.93 -9.71 -0.41
CA TYR A 197 -2.18 -10.10 0.24
C TYR A 197 -3.21 -10.42 -0.83
N ALA A 198 -3.99 -11.48 -0.62
CA ALA A 198 -5.04 -11.87 -1.55
C ALA A 198 -6.33 -12.24 -0.81
N TYR A 199 -7.47 -11.91 -1.41
CA TYR A 199 -8.80 -12.18 -0.88
C TYR A 199 -9.78 -12.55 -2.00
N GLY A 200 -10.63 -13.55 -1.78
CA GLY A 200 -11.59 -14.04 -2.78
C GLY A 200 -11.13 -15.29 -3.57
N PRO A 201 -11.74 -15.58 -4.73
CA PRO A 201 -11.45 -16.78 -5.51
C PRO A 201 -9.99 -16.84 -5.97
N GLY A 202 -9.32 -17.97 -5.75
CA GLY A 202 -7.90 -18.12 -6.10
C GLY A 202 -6.91 -17.49 -5.11
N ALA A 203 -7.36 -16.86 -4.01
CA ALA A 203 -6.46 -16.26 -3.02
C ALA A 203 -5.44 -17.26 -2.42
N HIS A 204 -5.79 -18.54 -2.33
CA HIS A 204 -4.89 -19.61 -1.86
C HIS A 204 -3.66 -19.84 -2.75
N LEU A 205 -3.65 -19.31 -3.99
CA LEU A 205 -2.49 -19.36 -4.89
C LEU A 205 -1.35 -18.45 -4.43
N PHE A 206 -1.63 -17.48 -3.55
CA PHE A 206 -0.67 -16.50 -3.04
C PHE A 206 -0.20 -16.94 -1.65
N SER A 207 0.76 -17.87 -1.61
CA SER A 207 1.33 -18.36 -0.36
C SER A 207 2.84 -18.62 -0.50
N GLY A 208 3.55 -18.53 0.62
CA GLY A 208 5.01 -18.68 0.64
C GLY A 208 5.76 -17.49 0.02
N THR A 209 6.97 -17.75 -0.46
CA THR A 209 7.79 -16.79 -1.20
C THR A 209 7.61 -17.04 -2.69
N ILE A 210 7.22 -15.99 -3.42
CA ILE A 210 6.90 -16.05 -4.85
C ILE A 210 7.67 -14.96 -5.59
N GLU A 211 8.06 -15.26 -6.83
CA GLU A 211 8.60 -14.26 -7.74
C GLU A 211 7.53 -13.22 -8.09
N GLN A 212 7.90 -11.95 -8.23
CA GLN A 212 6.93 -10.88 -8.54
C GLN A 212 6.15 -11.15 -9.85
N THR A 213 6.78 -11.81 -10.82
CA THR A 213 6.16 -12.22 -12.09
C THR A 213 5.04 -13.24 -11.89
N TYR A 214 5.12 -14.11 -10.87
CA TYR A 214 4.10 -15.11 -10.55
C TYR A 214 2.74 -14.46 -10.26
N ILE A 215 2.71 -13.24 -9.70
CA ILE A 215 1.47 -12.54 -9.36
C ILE A 215 0.55 -12.41 -10.58
N ALA A 216 1.10 -12.04 -11.73
CA ALA A 216 0.32 -11.90 -12.97
C ALA A 216 -0.20 -13.26 -13.46
N HIS A 217 0.62 -14.32 -13.37
CA HIS A 217 0.22 -15.67 -13.76
C HIS A 217 -0.87 -16.24 -12.85
N ALA A 218 -0.77 -16.06 -11.53
CA ALA A 218 -1.77 -16.50 -10.57
C ALA A 218 -3.11 -15.77 -10.78
N ILE A 219 -3.06 -14.45 -11.04
CA ILE A 219 -4.24 -13.65 -11.44
C ILE A 219 -4.88 -14.21 -12.72
N ALA A 220 -4.09 -14.43 -13.77
CA ALA A 220 -4.59 -14.91 -15.05
C ALA A 220 -5.16 -16.34 -14.94
N HIS A 221 -4.57 -17.18 -14.09
CA HIS A 221 -5.06 -18.51 -13.78
C HIS A 221 -6.41 -18.45 -13.04
N ALA A 222 -6.51 -17.66 -11.97
CA ALA A 222 -7.75 -17.51 -11.20
C ALA A 222 -8.90 -16.93 -12.05
N ALA A 223 -8.58 -16.05 -13.00
CA ALA A 223 -9.54 -15.44 -13.91
C ALA A 223 -9.87 -16.27 -15.16
N CYS A 224 -9.20 -17.40 -15.39
CA CYS A 224 -9.32 -18.19 -16.61
C CYS A 224 -8.98 -17.40 -17.90
N ILE A 225 -8.00 -16.47 -17.83
CA ILE A 225 -7.57 -15.60 -18.95
C ILE A 225 -6.28 -16.11 -19.63
N ALA A 226 -5.50 -16.97 -18.97
CA ALA A 226 -4.23 -17.48 -19.52
C ALA A 226 -4.42 -18.53 -20.64
N GLU A 227 -3.42 -18.63 -21.52
CA GLU A 227 -3.39 -19.43 -22.77
C GLU A 227 -3.60 -20.96 -22.64
N ASP A 228 -3.75 -21.49 -21.43
CA ASP A 228 -4.14 -22.90 -21.23
C ASP A 228 -5.64 -23.11 -21.46
N ASN A 229 -6.05 -22.88 -22.71
CA ASN A 229 -7.32 -23.35 -23.29
C ASN A 229 -7.50 -24.89 -23.19
N ASN A 230 -6.52 -25.62 -22.66
CA ASN A 230 -6.60 -27.06 -22.41
C ASN A 230 -7.21 -27.43 -21.05
N LEU A 231 -7.39 -26.48 -20.11
CA LEU A 231 -8.10 -26.79 -18.85
C LEU A 231 -9.63 -26.77 -19.02
N ALA A 232 -10.15 -26.13 -20.08
CA ALA A 232 -11.56 -26.22 -20.48
C ALA A 232 -11.87 -27.47 -21.33
N HIS A 233 -10.85 -28.23 -21.76
CA HIS A 233 -10.99 -29.35 -22.69
C HIS A 233 -10.30 -30.63 -22.20
N GLY A 234 -10.75 -31.13 -21.04
CA GLY A 234 -10.51 -32.50 -20.57
C GLY A 234 -11.67 -33.47 -20.84
N GLY A 235 -12.53 -33.21 -21.82
CA GLY A 235 -13.70 -34.06 -22.10
C GLY A 235 -14.26 -33.86 -23.50
N ARG A 236 -14.50 -34.99 -24.18
CA ARG A 236 -14.98 -35.18 -25.56
C ARG A 236 -15.99 -34.15 -26.09
N PRO A 237 -16.01 -33.90 -27.42
CA PRO A 237 -16.96 -33.00 -28.04
C PRO A 237 -18.30 -33.70 -28.21
N GLU A 238 -19.10 -33.76 -27.16
CA GLU A 238 -20.56 -33.88 -27.27
C GLU A 238 -21.24 -33.72 -25.90
N ALA A 239 -22.38 -33.01 -25.93
CA ALA A 239 -23.42 -32.95 -24.91
C ALA A 239 -23.23 -32.05 -23.67
N ARG A 240 -23.87 -30.87 -23.79
CA ARG A 240 -24.47 -30.00 -22.76
C ARG A 240 -23.51 -29.20 -21.87
N PRO A 241 -23.81 -27.92 -21.60
CA PRO A 241 -23.09 -27.16 -20.59
C PRO A 241 -23.27 -27.87 -19.25
N ARG A 242 -22.17 -28.38 -18.69
CA ARG A 242 -22.15 -28.75 -17.28
C ARG A 242 -22.35 -27.45 -16.48
N PRO A 243 -23.14 -27.44 -15.40
CA PRO A 243 -23.07 -26.35 -14.45
C PRO A 243 -21.67 -26.42 -13.82
N MET A 244 -20.72 -25.64 -14.36
CA MET A 244 -19.42 -25.45 -13.76
C MET A 244 -19.63 -24.62 -12.49
N GLY A 245 -19.51 -25.25 -11.33
CA GLY A 245 -19.50 -24.59 -10.02
C GLY A 245 -18.22 -23.80 -9.73
N VAL A 246 -17.53 -23.31 -10.76
CA VAL A 246 -16.45 -22.33 -10.66
C VAL A 246 -16.72 -21.33 -11.76
N GLU A 247 -17.60 -20.39 -11.44
CA GLU A 247 -17.88 -19.24 -12.28
C GLU A 247 -16.58 -18.40 -12.31
N CYS A 248 -15.85 -18.43 -13.43
CA CYS A 248 -14.65 -17.62 -13.65
C CYS A 248 -15.05 -16.15 -13.63
N TRP A 249 -14.85 -15.47 -12.49
CA TRP A 249 -15.13 -14.05 -12.36
C TRP A 249 -14.05 -13.29 -11.59
N LEU A 250 -13.85 -12.07 -12.11
CA LEU A 250 -13.34 -10.84 -11.53
C LEU A 250 -11.96 -10.82 -10.84
N VAL A 251 -11.09 -9.94 -11.36
CA VAL A 251 -9.82 -9.60 -10.71
C VAL A 251 -9.70 -8.09 -10.55
N ALA A 252 -9.68 -7.61 -9.32
CA ALA A 252 -9.20 -6.27 -8.99
C ALA A 252 -7.78 -6.39 -8.44
N LYS A 253 -6.80 -5.91 -9.21
CA LYS A 253 -5.42 -5.76 -8.74
C LYS A 253 -5.28 -4.36 -8.15
N VAL A 254 -4.93 -4.26 -6.87
CA VAL A 254 -4.63 -2.98 -6.23
C VAL A 254 -3.12 -2.97 -5.97
N LEU A 255 -2.39 -2.08 -6.63
CA LEU A 255 -0.94 -1.95 -6.53
C LEU A 255 -0.58 -0.73 -5.69
N ALA A 256 0.33 -0.88 -4.74
CA ALA A 256 1.09 0.25 -4.23
C ALA A 256 2.33 0.46 -5.11
N SER A 257 2.51 1.69 -5.59
CA SER A 257 3.66 2.28 -6.31
C SER A 257 4.04 1.79 -7.74
N GLY A 258 4.53 2.74 -8.56
CA GLY A 258 5.19 2.57 -9.88
C GLY A 258 5.12 3.77 -10.87
N ARG A 259 6.26 4.48 -11.07
CA ARG A 259 6.54 5.69 -11.91
C ARG A 259 6.13 5.71 -13.41
N PRO A 260 6.16 6.92 -14.05
CA PRO A 260 7.22 7.19 -15.03
C PRO A 260 8.02 8.48 -14.78
N SER A 261 9.33 8.40 -14.97
CA SER A 261 10.27 9.53 -14.89
C SER A 261 10.01 10.56 -15.99
N GLY A 262 9.65 11.79 -15.60
CA GLY A 262 9.52 12.94 -16.50
C GLY A 262 9.97 14.22 -15.78
N GLU A 263 10.87 14.95 -16.43
CA GLU A 263 11.51 16.18 -15.96
C GLU A 263 10.50 17.36 -15.96
N ASP A 264 10.15 17.87 -14.78
CA ASP A 264 9.13 18.91 -14.63
C ASP A 264 9.69 20.33 -14.92
N ARG A 265 9.27 20.93 -16.04
CA ARG A 265 9.37 22.37 -16.29
C ARG A 265 8.03 23.04 -15.97
N ARG A 266 8.04 24.02 -15.06
CA ARG A 266 6.90 24.89 -14.73
C ARG A 266 6.39 25.65 -15.96
N PRO A 267 5.11 26.09 -15.95
CA PRO A 267 4.88 27.52 -15.71
C PRO A 267 3.64 27.89 -14.89
N SER A 268 3.70 29.15 -14.45
CA SER A 268 2.74 30.00 -13.75
C SER A 268 1.42 30.31 -14.49
N GLY A 269 0.36 30.62 -13.73
CA GLY A 269 -0.58 31.71 -14.08
C GLY A 269 -2.08 31.40 -14.19
N GLU A 270 -2.82 31.87 -13.18
CA GLU A 270 -4.17 32.49 -13.20
C GLU A 270 -5.48 31.75 -13.62
N ALA A 271 -6.43 31.81 -12.66
CA ALA A 271 -7.87 32.17 -12.74
C ALA A 271 -8.99 31.12 -12.97
N SER A 272 -9.79 30.95 -11.89
CA SER A 272 -11.23 30.63 -11.71
C SER A 272 -12.22 31.02 -12.84
N PRO A 273 -13.49 30.51 -12.92
CA PRO A 273 -14.43 30.35 -11.79
C PRO A 273 -15.49 29.19 -11.79
N THR A 274 -15.89 28.84 -10.56
CA THR A 274 -17.22 28.44 -10.01
C THR A 274 -18.23 27.63 -10.83
N ALA A 275 -18.67 26.50 -10.26
CA ALA A 275 -20.07 26.06 -10.31
C ALA A 275 -20.47 25.32 -9.02
N SER A 276 -21.55 25.77 -8.38
CA SER A 276 -22.10 25.25 -7.14
C SER A 276 -23.15 24.17 -7.39
N PHE A 277 -23.12 23.04 -6.67
CA PHE A 277 -24.33 22.23 -6.43
C PHE A 277 -24.27 21.47 -5.10
N GLY A 278 -25.31 21.67 -4.29
CA GLY A 278 -26.10 20.59 -3.68
C GLY A 278 -25.48 19.72 -2.58
N ARG A 279 -25.87 20.01 -1.33
CA ARG A 279 -25.56 19.27 -0.09
C ARG A 279 -25.93 17.78 -0.11
N GLY A 280 -25.09 17.00 0.57
CA GLY A 280 -25.48 16.36 1.84
C GLY A 280 -25.64 14.83 1.80
N LEU A 281 -24.72 14.13 2.47
CA LEU A 281 -25.01 12.91 3.22
C LEU A 281 -23.86 12.63 4.20
N SER A 282 -24.20 12.61 5.48
CA SER A 282 -23.34 12.24 6.60
C SER A 282 -23.25 10.71 6.73
N LEU A 283 -22.04 10.18 6.89
CA LEU A 283 -21.81 8.77 7.23
C LEU A 283 -21.21 8.65 8.65
N PRO A 284 -21.59 7.63 9.44
CA PRO A 284 -21.11 7.37 10.80
C PRO A 284 -19.73 6.66 10.81
N PRO A 285 -19.03 6.56 11.96
CA PRO A 285 -17.59 6.36 12.00
C PRO A 285 -17.15 4.94 11.62
N THR A 286 -16.00 4.91 10.97
CA THR A 286 -15.25 3.74 10.47
C THR A 286 -14.75 2.85 11.61
N ALA A 287 -14.84 1.53 11.41
CA ALA A 287 -14.15 0.54 12.23
C ALA A 287 -12.71 0.43 11.71
N SER A 288 -11.75 0.97 12.47
CA SER A 288 -10.32 0.87 12.14
C SER A 288 -9.81 -0.56 12.35
N PHE A 289 -9.18 -1.13 11.33
CA PHE A 289 -8.37 -2.34 11.48
C PHE A 289 -7.03 -1.97 12.12
N ALA A 290 -6.77 -2.52 13.31
CA ALA A 290 -5.50 -2.36 14.00
C ALA A 290 -4.49 -3.37 13.44
N PHE A 291 -3.40 -2.87 12.85
CA PHE A 291 -2.18 -3.65 12.65
C PHE A 291 -1.63 -4.08 14.02
N LEU A 292 -1.76 -5.37 14.32
CA LEU A 292 -1.09 -6.00 15.45
C LEU A 292 0.27 -6.52 14.97
N PRO A 293 1.40 -6.00 15.48
CA PRO A 293 2.68 -6.67 15.28
C PRO A 293 2.66 -8.00 16.04
N HIS A 294 3.04 -9.06 15.34
CA HIS A 294 3.27 -10.39 15.91
C HIS A 294 4.25 -10.27 17.10
N THR A 295 3.73 -10.40 18.32
CA THR A 295 4.51 -10.80 19.48
C THR A 295 4.38 -12.32 19.60
N ALA A 296 5.52 -12.99 19.69
CA ALA A 296 5.60 -14.43 19.85
C ALA A 296 4.80 -14.88 21.07
N SER A 297 3.75 -15.66 20.84
CA SER A 297 3.01 -16.35 21.90
C SER A 297 3.76 -17.64 22.25
N PHE A 298 4.54 -17.63 23.34
CA PHE A 298 4.94 -18.86 24.01
C PHE A 298 3.76 -19.38 24.82
N GLY A 299 3.16 -20.48 24.35
CA GLY A 299 2.09 -21.18 25.04
C GLY A 299 2.51 -21.70 26.42
N ARG A 300 1.69 -21.43 27.43
CA ARG A 300 1.75 -22.12 28.73
C ARG A 300 1.05 -23.47 28.63
N GLY A 301 1.70 -24.51 29.18
CA GLY A 301 1.01 -25.43 30.08
C GLY A 301 1.22 -26.92 29.84
N LEU A 302 2.24 -27.51 30.47
CA LEU A 302 2.10 -28.83 31.10
C LEU A 302 2.83 -28.79 32.46
N ARG A 303 2.12 -29.24 33.50
CA ARG A 303 2.57 -29.28 34.91
C ARG A 303 3.24 -30.61 35.25
N GLY A 304 4.39 -30.51 35.92
CA GLY A 304 4.89 -31.41 36.97
C GLY A 304 5.82 -32.58 36.56
N PRO A 305 6.60 -33.16 37.49
CA PRO A 305 6.77 -32.83 38.91
C PRO A 305 8.20 -32.35 39.30
N THR A 306 8.26 -31.85 40.52
CA THR A 306 9.39 -31.33 41.29
C THR A 306 10.54 -32.33 41.51
N ALA A 307 11.78 -31.85 41.42
CA ALA A 307 12.93 -32.37 42.17
C ALA A 307 13.86 -31.21 42.56
N SER A 308 14.10 -31.06 43.85
CA SER A 308 15.10 -30.17 44.44
C SER A 308 16.47 -30.85 44.45
N PHE A 309 17.55 -30.06 44.40
CA PHE A 309 18.96 -30.29 44.81
C PHE A 309 19.79 -29.35 43.89
N GLY A 310 20.74 -28.51 44.30
CA GLY A 310 21.35 -28.16 45.57
C GLY A 310 22.25 -26.94 45.30
N ARG A 311 22.62 -26.21 46.36
CA ARG A 311 23.46 -25.01 46.32
C ARG A 311 24.87 -25.31 45.78
N GLY A 312 25.40 -24.44 44.93
CA GLY A 312 26.82 -24.38 44.52
C GLY A 312 27.24 -22.94 44.25
N ARG A 313 28.37 -22.52 44.84
CA ARG A 313 28.91 -21.15 44.96
C ARG A 313 29.43 -20.53 43.65
N PRO A 314 29.61 -19.19 43.59
CA PRO A 314 30.19 -18.50 42.43
C PRO A 314 31.73 -18.55 42.41
N LEU A 315 32.30 -18.72 41.21
CA LEU A 315 33.67 -18.35 40.84
C LEU A 315 33.51 -17.03 40.05
N GLY A 316 34.14 -15.91 40.36
CA GLY A 316 35.57 -15.72 40.63
C GLY A 316 36.13 -14.94 39.43
N SER A 317 36.14 -13.61 39.52
CA SER A 317 36.81 -12.68 38.61
C SER A 317 38.33 -12.82 38.68
N PRO A 318 39.08 -12.47 37.62
CA PRO A 318 40.44 -12.01 37.76
C PRO A 318 40.57 -10.54 37.39
N ASP A 319 41.34 -9.85 38.23
CA ASP A 319 41.78 -8.48 38.17
C ASP A 319 42.74 -8.20 37.00
N SER A 320 42.86 -6.90 36.76
CA SER A 320 43.95 -6.13 36.15
C SER A 320 45.37 -6.69 36.32
N ASP A 321 46.15 -6.65 35.24
CA ASP A 321 47.41 -5.89 35.17
C ASP A 321 47.99 -5.91 33.73
N THR A 322 48.69 -4.81 33.40
CA THR A 322 49.37 -4.41 32.13
C THR A 322 48.54 -3.74 31.04
#